data_AF-A0A9D8EP25-F1
#
_entry.id   AF-A0A9D8EP25-F1
#
_cell.length_a   1.000
_cell.length_b   1.000
_cell.length_c   1.000
_cell.angle_alpha   90.00
_cell.angle_beta   90.00
_cell.angle_gamma   90.00
#
_symmetry.space_group_name_H-M   'P 1'
#
loop_
_entity.id
_entity.type
_entity.pdbx_description
1 polymer ?
#
loop_
_entity_poly.entity_id
_entity_poly.type
_entity_poly.pdbx_seq_one_letter_code
_entity_poly.pdbx_strand_id
1 'polypeptide(L)'
;MKGEFQLSNLKSKKTWLIAVIATVVILIVSITMLGCKTETSVEPATTTAAATTEAPETTAAKVEETKAMEKFETTELFIVGSDTMLEVSQALVEEFLSLYPDQNLNVPITGGGSGTGIAGLLDGTAYLANSSRPIKDSEIQAGKDSGLDITEVVVAYDGISVVVNKDNPVEELTIAQISQLFTGEISNWKEVGGNDAAVVIASRDSSSGTFVFFRE
;
A
#
# COMPACT_ATOMS: atom_id res chain seq x y z
N MET A 1 33.70 -6.89 37.83
CA MET A 1 33.70 -5.65 37.03
C MET A 1 32.24 -5.25 36.83
N LYS A 2 31.75 -4.25 37.58
CA LYS A 2 30.40 -3.70 37.44
C LYS A 2 30.51 -2.49 36.51
N GLY A 3 29.80 -2.51 35.38
CA GLY A 3 29.69 -1.38 34.47
C GLY A 3 28.35 -0.68 34.67
N GLU A 4 28.36 0.51 35.27
CA GLU A 4 27.22 1.42 35.27
C GLU A 4 27.10 2.05 33.88
N PHE A 5 26.05 1.68 33.14
CA PHE A 5 25.73 2.28 31.85
C PHE A 5 24.97 3.60 32.09
N GLN A 6 25.56 4.69 31.62
CA GLN A 6 25.17 6.08 31.88
C GLN A 6 23.78 6.44 31.31
N LEU A 7 22.76 6.50 32.17
CA LEU A 7 21.39 6.95 31.88
C LEU A 7 21.24 8.48 31.62
N SER A 8 22.33 9.25 31.73
CA SER A 8 22.31 10.72 31.65
C SER A 8 22.11 11.27 30.23
N ASN A 9 22.51 10.51 29.19
CA ASN A 9 22.45 10.98 27.79
C ASN A 9 21.07 10.91 27.13
N LEU A 10 20.10 10.18 27.71
CA LEU A 10 18.77 10.01 27.10
C LEU A 10 17.79 11.12 27.51
N LYS A 11 17.93 11.65 28.73
CA LYS A 11 17.08 12.76 29.22
C LYS A 11 17.39 14.07 28.51
N SER A 12 18.66 14.35 28.21
CA SER A 12 19.11 15.55 27.48
C SER A 12 18.60 15.61 26.04
N LYS A 13 18.56 14.48 25.33
CA LYS A 13 18.06 14.43 23.94
C LYS A 13 16.55 14.64 23.85
N LYS A 14 15.78 14.14 24.83
CA LYS A 14 14.32 14.36 24.88
C LYS A 14 13.96 15.80 25.21
N THR A 15 14.67 16.46 26.13
CA THR A 15 14.44 17.89 26.42
C THR A 15 14.87 18.79 25.26
N TRP A 16 15.94 18.43 24.53
CA TRP A 16 16.37 19.15 23.34
C TRP A 16 15.38 19.01 22.17
N LEU A 17 14.84 17.81 21.94
CA LEU A 17 13.85 17.56 20.88
C LEU A 17 12.52 18.28 21.16
N ILE A 18 12.05 18.26 22.41
CA ILE A 18 10.83 18.99 22.81
C ILE A 18 11.00 20.51 22.66
N ALA A 19 12.18 21.05 22.99
CA ALA A 19 12.46 22.48 22.81
C ALA A 19 12.49 22.90 21.33
N VAL A 20 13.05 22.06 20.44
CA VAL A 20 13.06 22.32 18.99
C VAL A 20 11.65 22.29 18.41
N ILE A 21 10.82 21.31 18.79
CA ILE A 21 9.44 21.22 18.32
C ILE A 21 8.61 22.40 18.83
N ALA A 22 8.75 22.79 20.10
CA ALA A 22 8.05 23.95 20.65
C ALA A 22 8.44 25.26 19.94
N THR A 23 9.70 25.41 19.53
CA THR A 23 10.19 26.62 18.84
C THR A 23 9.69 26.69 17.39
N VAL A 24 9.60 25.54 16.70
CA VAL A 24 9.06 25.48 15.33
C VAL A 24 7.55 25.76 15.31
N VAL A 25 6.80 25.28 16.31
CA VAL A 25 5.36 25.56 16.43
C VAL A 25 5.09 27.04 16.72
N ILE A 26 5.91 27.69 17.57
CA ILE A 26 5.79 29.13 17.85
C ILE A 26 6.13 29.99 16.61
N LEU A 27 7.05 29.53 15.76
CA LEU A 27 7.40 30.23 14.52
C LEU A 27 6.26 30.19 13.48
N ILE A 28 5.54 29.07 13.39
CA ILE A 28 4.43 28.88 12.44
C ILE A 28 3.19 29.70 12.84
N VAL A 29 2.94 29.88 14.14
CA VAL A 29 1.82 30.70 14.65
C VAL A 29 2.07 32.21 14.48
N SER A 30 3.32 32.63 14.26
CA SER A 30 3.68 34.05 14.07
C SER A 30 3.51 34.53 12.62
N ILE A 31 3.32 33.62 11.66
CA ILE A 31 3.24 33.94 10.22
C ILE A 31 1.79 34.27 9.77
N THR A 32 0.77 34.07 10.60
CA THR A 32 -0.65 34.29 10.23
C THR A 32 -1.25 35.62 10.71
N MET A 33 -0.46 36.59 11.16
CA MET A 33 -0.94 37.88 11.69
C MET A 33 -0.33 39.11 11.00
N LEU A 34 -0.15 39.09 9.68
CA LEU A 34 0.11 40.31 8.89
C LEU A 34 -0.76 40.30 7.63
N GLY A 35 -1.92 40.95 7.72
CA GLY A 35 -2.80 41.22 6.59
C GLY A 35 -3.19 42.70 6.53
N CYS A 36 -3.06 43.30 5.34
CA CYS A 36 -3.79 44.47 4.78
C CYS A 36 -3.00 45.01 3.57
N LYS A 37 -3.52 45.63 2.49
CA LYS A 37 -4.87 45.95 1.97
C LYS A 37 -4.64 46.88 0.76
N THR A 38 -5.38 46.73 -0.36
CA THR A 38 -5.74 47.81 -1.32
C THR A 38 -6.69 47.24 -2.39
N GLU A 39 -8.00 47.52 -2.32
CA GLU A 39 -8.79 48.58 -3.01
C GLU A 39 -9.40 48.18 -4.38
N THR A 40 -10.72 47.93 -4.33
CA THR A 40 -11.85 48.28 -5.21
C THR A 40 -11.61 48.72 -6.67
N SER A 41 -12.27 48.06 -7.65
CA SER A 41 -13.38 48.64 -8.45
C SER A 41 -13.80 47.75 -9.65
N VAL A 42 -15.10 47.82 -9.97
CA VAL A 42 -15.83 47.51 -11.22
C VAL A 42 -16.58 46.15 -11.34
N GLU A 43 -17.90 46.27 -11.47
CA GLU A 43 -18.97 45.30 -11.83
C GLU A 43 -19.48 45.61 -13.27
N PRO A 44 -20.47 44.91 -13.89
CA PRO A 44 -20.83 43.48 -13.99
C PRO A 44 -20.95 42.97 -15.46
N ALA A 45 -21.02 41.65 -15.69
CA ALA A 45 -21.93 41.01 -16.70
C ALA A 45 -21.87 39.46 -16.69
N THR A 46 -22.90 38.88 -16.07
CA THR A 46 -23.75 37.74 -16.51
C THR A 46 -23.20 36.40 -17.07
N THR A 47 -23.55 35.34 -16.31
CA THR A 47 -24.15 34.03 -16.68
C THR A 47 -23.27 32.78 -16.81
N THR A 48 -23.50 31.85 -15.87
CA THR A 48 -23.81 30.40 -16.02
C THR A 48 -22.90 29.46 -15.23
N ALA A 49 -23.59 28.65 -14.42
CA ALA A 49 -23.16 27.57 -13.54
C ALA A 49 -22.01 26.65 -14.03
N ALA A 50 -21.11 26.33 -13.11
CA ALA A 50 -20.45 25.03 -13.03
C ALA A 50 -20.17 24.70 -11.56
N ALA A 51 -20.59 23.52 -11.15
CA ALA A 51 -20.50 22.99 -9.80
C ALA A 51 -19.04 22.79 -9.37
N THR A 52 -18.73 23.30 -8.18
CA THR A 52 -17.50 23.00 -7.45
C THR A 52 -17.48 21.51 -7.10
N THR A 53 -16.49 20.78 -7.57
CA THR A 53 -16.12 19.46 -7.02
C THR A 53 -14.83 19.68 -6.23
N GLU A 54 -14.95 19.82 -4.92
CA GLU A 54 -13.81 19.78 -4.00
C GLU A 54 -13.28 18.34 -3.94
N ALA A 55 -11.95 18.21 -4.04
CA ALA A 55 -11.25 16.97 -3.75
C ALA A 55 -11.44 16.62 -2.26
N PRO A 56 -11.64 15.34 -1.88
CA PRO A 56 -11.78 14.99 -0.48
C PRO A 56 -10.43 15.18 0.22
N GLU A 57 -10.41 16.06 1.21
CA GLU A 57 -9.31 16.16 2.17
C GLU A 57 -9.23 14.87 2.99
N THR A 58 -8.08 14.19 2.90
CA THR A 58 -7.72 13.07 3.77
C THR A 58 -7.60 13.57 5.20
N THR A 59 -8.66 13.41 5.98
CA THR A 59 -8.60 13.56 7.43
C THR A 59 -7.86 12.34 7.98
N ALA A 60 -6.69 12.54 8.58
CA ALA A 60 -6.00 11.52 9.36
C ALA A 60 -6.97 11.00 10.44
N ALA A 61 -7.36 9.72 10.32
CA ALA A 61 -8.21 9.09 11.31
C ALA A 61 -7.52 9.15 12.67
N LYS A 62 -8.17 9.85 13.61
CA LYS A 62 -7.84 9.83 15.03
C LYS A 62 -8.00 8.38 15.50
N VAL A 63 -6.90 7.75 15.88
CA VAL A 63 -6.93 6.44 16.57
C VAL A 63 -7.72 6.65 17.86
N GLU A 64 -8.97 6.17 17.89
CA GLU A 64 -9.76 6.16 19.10
C GLU A 64 -9.11 5.24 20.13
N GLU A 65 -9.14 5.70 21.37
CA GLU A 65 -8.64 5.02 22.55
C GLU A 65 -9.33 3.63 22.65
N THR A 66 -8.50 2.59 22.62
CA THR A 66 -8.88 1.19 22.47
C THR A 66 -9.87 0.74 23.54
N LYS A 67 -11.06 0.31 23.12
CA LYS A 67 -11.82 -0.70 23.86
C LYS A 67 -10.90 -1.92 24.01
N ALA A 68 -10.79 -2.50 25.21
CA ALA A 68 -10.02 -3.72 25.42
C ALA A 68 -10.47 -4.78 24.39
N MET A 69 -9.55 -5.22 23.52
CA MET A 69 -9.85 -6.28 22.57
C MET A 69 -10.05 -7.58 23.32
N GLU A 70 -11.07 -8.34 22.92
CA GLU A 70 -11.23 -9.71 23.39
C GLU A 70 -10.00 -10.55 23.02
N LYS A 71 -9.68 -11.55 23.84
CA LYS A 71 -8.54 -12.42 23.56
C LYS A 71 -8.86 -13.32 22.37
N PHE A 72 -7.87 -13.53 21.50
CA PHE A 72 -8.00 -14.57 20.48
C PHE A 72 -8.08 -15.95 21.16
N GLU A 73 -9.05 -16.74 20.71
CA GLU A 73 -9.18 -18.16 21.11
C GLU A 73 -8.08 -19.03 20.49
N THR A 74 -7.52 -18.60 19.35
CA THR A 74 -6.39 -19.26 18.68
C THR A 74 -5.06 -18.65 19.10
N THR A 75 -4.03 -19.49 19.21
CA THR A 75 -2.64 -19.06 19.42
C THR A 75 -1.87 -18.91 18.11
N GLU A 76 -2.41 -19.41 16.98
CA GLU A 76 -1.79 -19.28 15.67
C GLU A 76 -2.78 -18.70 14.64
N LEU A 77 -2.32 -17.72 13.88
CA LEU A 77 -3.06 -17.09 12.80
C LEU A 77 -2.17 -17.06 11.56
N PHE A 78 -2.47 -17.91 10.59
CA PHE A 78 -1.72 -18.00 9.33
C PHE A 78 -2.18 -16.92 8.35
N ILE A 79 -1.22 -16.17 7.82
CA ILE A 79 -1.41 -15.25 6.70
C ILE A 79 -0.70 -15.83 5.48
N VAL A 80 -1.42 -15.99 4.36
CA VAL A 80 -0.85 -16.55 3.11
C VAL A 80 -1.24 -15.67 1.93
N GLY A 81 -0.36 -15.46 0.95
CA GLY A 81 -0.79 -14.88 -0.33
C GLY A 81 0.27 -14.13 -1.14
N SER A 82 -0.10 -12.94 -1.59
CA SER A 82 0.70 -12.03 -2.41
C SER A 82 2.12 -11.81 -1.89
N ASP A 83 3.11 -12.11 -2.73
CA ASP A 83 4.51 -11.82 -2.41
C ASP A 83 4.79 -10.32 -2.28
N THR A 84 3.99 -9.46 -2.94
CA THR A 84 4.15 -7.99 -2.86
C THR A 84 3.73 -7.41 -1.51
N MET A 85 3.04 -8.20 -0.68
CA MET A 85 2.48 -7.76 0.60
C MET A 85 3.24 -8.34 1.80
N LEU A 86 4.31 -9.09 1.60
CA LEU A 86 5.00 -9.79 2.69
C LEU A 86 5.57 -8.82 3.72
N GLU A 87 6.36 -7.84 3.28
CA GLU A 87 6.99 -6.87 4.17
C GLU A 87 5.96 -5.96 4.84
N VAL A 88 4.92 -5.57 4.10
CA VAL A 88 3.81 -4.76 4.63
C VAL A 88 3.05 -5.54 5.69
N SER A 89 2.69 -6.79 5.41
CA SER A 89 1.97 -7.65 6.36
C SER A 89 2.81 -7.90 7.61
N GLN A 90 4.12 -8.09 7.46
CA GLN A 90 5.03 -8.30 8.58
C GLN A 90 5.11 -7.07 9.48
N ALA A 91 5.25 -5.88 8.89
CA ALA A 91 5.22 -4.63 9.65
C ALA A 91 3.89 -4.41 10.38
N LEU A 92 2.76 -4.72 9.74
CA LEU A 92 1.43 -4.62 10.36
C LEU A 92 1.26 -5.59 11.53
N VAL A 93 1.75 -6.82 11.39
CA VAL A 93 1.72 -7.83 12.45
C VAL A 93 2.61 -7.42 13.63
N GLU A 94 3.82 -6.91 13.36
CA GLU A 94 4.72 -6.43 14.41
C GLU A 94 4.09 -5.30 15.23
N GLU A 95 3.49 -4.31 14.55
CA GLU A 95 2.80 -3.20 15.22
C GLU A 95 1.58 -3.70 16.00
N PHE A 96 0.79 -4.61 15.42
CA PHE A 96 -0.37 -5.19 16.09
C PHE A 96 0.02 -5.90 17.40
N LEU A 97 1.05 -6.74 17.37
CA LEU A 97 1.52 -7.47 18.56
C LEU A 97 2.17 -6.54 19.60
N SER A 98 2.74 -5.41 19.16
CA SER A 98 3.25 -4.35 20.04
C SER A 98 2.11 -3.63 20.79
N LEU A 99 1.01 -3.35 20.09
CA LEU A 99 -0.19 -2.71 20.68
C LEU A 99 -0.98 -3.66 21.58
N TYR A 100 -0.95 -4.97 21.30
CA TYR A 100 -1.73 -5.97 22.02
C TYR A 100 -0.85 -7.15 22.52
N PRO A 101 0.10 -6.91 23.43
CA PRO A 101 1.06 -7.92 23.88
C PRO A 101 0.41 -9.10 24.65
N ASP A 102 -0.76 -8.89 25.24
CA ASP A 102 -1.48 -9.90 26.05
C ASP A 102 -2.22 -10.96 25.21
N GLN A 103 -2.18 -10.84 23.88
CA GLN A 103 -2.87 -11.74 22.94
C GLN A 103 -2.19 -13.10 22.79
N ASN A 104 -0.90 -13.23 23.12
CA ASN A 104 -0.14 -14.48 22.99
C ASN A 104 -0.32 -15.18 21.63
N LEU A 105 -0.28 -14.38 20.55
CA LEU A 105 -0.57 -14.81 19.18
C LEU A 105 0.74 -14.96 18.39
N ASN A 106 0.89 -16.10 17.72
CA ASN A 106 1.90 -16.33 16.69
C ASN A 106 1.27 -16.13 15.29
N VAL A 107 1.86 -15.29 14.46
CA VAL A 107 1.29 -14.93 13.15
C VAL A 107 2.30 -15.23 12.03
N PRO A 108 2.43 -16.49 11.60
CA PRO A 108 3.27 -16.84 10.47
C PRO A 108 2.70 -16.27 9.16
N ILE A 109 3.59 -15.68 8.36
CA ILE A 109 3.26 -15.07 7.06
C ILE A 109 4.02 -15.82 5.96
N THR A 110 3.31 -16.25 4.93
CA THR A 110 3.89 -16.96 3.78
C THR A 110 3.45 -16.35 2.46
N GLY A 111 4.35 -16.30 1.49
CA GLY A 111 4.07 -15.90 0.12
C GLY A 111 3.45 -17.03 -0.70
N GLY A 112 3.62 -16.97 -2.02
CA GLY A 112 3.10 -17.95 -2.97
C GLY A 112 2.06 -17.41 -3.94
N GLY A 113 1.77 -16.11 -3.88
CA GLY A 113 0.87 -15.41 -4.78
C GLY A 113 -0.57 -15.30 -4.26
N SER A 114 -1.30 -14.31 -4.77
CA SER A 114 -2.66 -13.99 -4.32
C SER A 114 -3.64 -15.14 -4.53
N GLY A 115 -3.50 -15.91 -5.62
CA GLY A 115 -4.33 -17.09 -5.86
C GLY A 115 -4.13 -18.17 -4.79
N THR A 116 -2.89 -18.36 -4.33
CA THR A 116 -2.56 -19.31 -3.26
C THR A 116 -3.14 -18.87 -1.92
N GLY A 117 -3.06 -17.58 -1.60
CA GLY A 117 -3.68 -17.02 -0.39
C GLY A 117 -5.20 -17.20 -0.37
N ILE A 118 -5.87 -16.86 -1.47
CA ILE A 118 -7.33 -17.01 -1.58
C ILE A 118 -7.73 -18.49 -1.52
N ALA A 119 -6.98 -19.39 -2.17
CA ALA A 119 -7.22 -20.82 -2.05
C ALA A 119 -7.06 -21.31 -0.60
N GLY A 120 -6.04 -20.83 0.12
CA GLY A 120 -5.82 -21.14 1.53
C GLY A 120 -6.95 -20.62 2.44
N LEU A 121 -7.55 -19.48 2.10
CA LEU A 121 -8.73 -18.99 2.82
C LEU A 121 -9.94 -19.91 2.60
N LEU A 122 -10.13 -20.39 1.37
CA LEU A 122 -11.25 -21.25 0.99
C LEU A 122 -11.15 -22.66 1.59
N ASP A 123 -9.95 -23.21 1.75
CA ASP A 123 -9.71 -24.54 2.32
C ASP A 123 -9.46 -24.53 3.84
N GLY A 124 -9.41 -23.34 4.44
CA GLY A 124 -9.22 -23.14 5.89
C GLY A 124 -7.77 -23.29 6.36
N THR A 125 -6.79 -23.33 5.47
CA THR A 125 -5.35 -23.33 5.83
C THR A 125 -4.78 -21.94 6.08
N ALA A 126 -5.50 -20.88 5.68
CA ALA A 126 -5.17 -19.49 5.99
C ALA A 126 -6.35 -18.80 6.69
N TYR A 127 -6.03 -17.98 7.69
CA TYR A 127 -7.01 -17.11 8.34
C TYR A 127 -7.19 -15.79 7.59
N LEU A 128 -6.09 -15.28 7.02
CA LEU A 128 -6.09 -14.08 6.21
C LEU A 128 -5.37 -14.35 4.89
N ALA A 129 -6.02 -13.98 3.79
CA ALA A 129 -5.41 -13.97 2.47
C ALA A 129 -4.98 -12.54 2.13
N ASN A 130 -3.68 -12.32 1.95
CA ASN A 130 -3.23 -11.05 1.37
C ASN A 130 -3.21 -11.16 -0.17
N SER A 131 -3.68 -10.11 -0.85
CA SER A 131 -3.91 -10.13 -2.30
C SER A 131 -3.48 -8.82 -2.96
N SER A 132 -2.87 -8.91 -4.15
CA SER A 132 -2.54 -7.78 -5.04
C SER A 132 -3.49 -7.71 -6.24
N ARG A 133 -4.67 -8.31 -6.10
CA ARG A 133 -5.80 -8.19 -7.02
C ARG A 133 -7.12 -8.30 -6.24
N PRO A 134 -8.23 -7.82 -6.80
CA PRO A 134 -9.55 -8.14 -6.28
C PRO A 134 -9.79 -9.65 -6.24
N ILE A 135 -10.57 -10.12 -5.27
CA ILE A 135 -11.10 -11.47 -5.31
C ILE A 135 -12.03 -11.63 -6.53
N LYS A 136 -12.04 -12.81 -7.15
CA LYS A 136 -12.92 -13.07 -8.30
C LYS A 136 -14.32 -13.46 -7.83
N ASP A 137 -15.33 -13.18 -8.65
CA ASP A 137 -16.70 -13.64 -8.40
C ASP A 137 -16.79 -15.16 -8.18
N SER A 138 -16.00 -15.94 -8.92
CA SER A 138 -15.93 -17.39 -8.75
C SER A 138 -15.36 -17.82 -7.39
N GLU A 139 -14.42 -17.05 -6.85
CA GLU A 139 -13.78 -17.31 -5.55
C GLU A 139 -14.72 -16.90 -4.41
N ILE A 140 -15.45 -15.78 -4.56
CA ILE A 140 -16.54 -15.39 -3.64
C ILE A 140 -17.62 -16.47 -3.59
N GLN A 141 -18.04 -16.97 -4.75
CA GLN A 141 -19.07 -18.01 -4.81
C GLN A 141 -18.58 -19.31 -4.14
N ALA A 142 -17.34 -19.72 -4.40
CA ALA A 142 -16.75 -20.88 -3.73
C ALA A 142 -16.71 -20.69 -2.20
N GLY A 143 -16.41 -19.49 -1.71
CA GLY A 143 -16.47 -19.17 -0.28
C GLY A 143 -17.87 -19.37 0.30
N LYS A 144 -18.88 -18.80 -0.37
CA LYS A 144 -20.30 -18.95 0.04
C LYS A 144 -20.75 -20.40 0.06
N ASP A 145 -20.36 -21.18 -0.95
CA ASP A 145 -20.71 -22.60 -1.05
C ASP A 145 -20.07 -23.43 0.08
N SER A 146 -18.90 -23.00 0.57
CA SER A 146 -18.21 -23.55 1.74
C SER A 146 -18.68 -22.95 3.08
N GLY A 147 -19.68 -22.07 3.08
CA GLY A 147 -20.18 -21.41 4.28
C GLY A 147 -19.25 -20.33 4.86
N LEU A 148 -18.28 -19.86 4.08
CA LEU A 148 -17.39 -18.77 4.43
C LEU A 148 -17.96 -17.42 4.00
N ASP A 149 -17.91 -16.45 4.90
CA ASP A 149 -18.21 -15.06 4.60
C ASP A 149 -16.89 -14.29 4.40
N ILE A 150 -16.49 -14.13 3.13
CA ILE A 150 -15.23 -13.48 2.78
C ILE A 150 -15.45 -11.97 2.70
N THR A 151 -14.72 -11.23 3.53
CA THR A 151 -14.70 -9.77 3.51
C THR A 151 -13.38 -9.26 2.95
N GLU A 152 -13.45 -8.38 1.95
CA GLU A 152 -12.28 -7.67 1.43
C GLU A 152 -12.02 -6.38 2.24
N VAL A 153 -10.76 -6.19 2.62
CA VAL A 153 -10.30 -4.96 3.27
C VAL A 153 -9.16 -4.37 2.43
N VAL A 154 -9.40 -3.20 1.85
CA VAL A 154 -8.38 -2.48 1.09
C VAL A 154 -7.42 -1.81 2.06
N VAL A 155 -6.17 -2.26 2.05
CA VAL A 155 -5.12 -1.74 2.96
C VAL A 155 -4.15 -0.78 2.26
N ALA A 156 -4.04 -0.86 0.93
CA ALA A 156 -3.14 -0.02 0.13
C ALA A 156 -3.57 -0.02 -1.35
N TYR A 157 -3.06 0.96 -2.09
CA TYR A 157 -3.04 0.95 -3.55
C TYR A 157 -1.60 0.79 -4.01
N ASP A 158 -1.36 -0.14 -4.93
CA ASP A 158 -0.05 -0.36 -5.55
C ASP A 158 -0.07 0.03 -7.03
N GLY A 159 1.13 0.13 -7.61
CA GLY A 159 1.32 0.43 -9.03
C GLY A 159 2.25 -0.61 -9.65
N ILE A 160 1.94 -1.03 -10.88
CA ILE A 160 2.81 -1.90 -11.66
C ILE A 160 3.66 -1.04 -12.58
N SER A 161 4.96 -1.29 -12.59
CA SER A 161 5.90 -0.70 -13.55
C SER A 161 6.36 -1.74 -14.55
N VAL A 162 6.46 -1.33 -15.81
CA VAL A 162 7.15 -2.10 -16.85
C VAL A 162 8.59 -1.61 -16.90
N VAL A 163 9.52 -2.53 -16.76
CA VAL A 163 10.96 -2.24 -16.74
C VAL A 163 11.63 -2.97 -17.89
N VAL A 164 12.47 -2.24 -18.61
CA VAL A 164 13.35 -2.80 -19.65
C VAL A 164 14.77 -2.94 -19.11
N ASN A 165 15.59 -3.75 -19.78
CA ASN A 165 17.01 -3.84 -19.45
C ASN A 165 17.68 -2.46 -19.56
N LYS A 166 18.59 -2.13 -18.64
CA LYS A 166 19.31 -0.84 -18.61
C LYS A 166 20.03 -0.46 -19.92
N ASP A 167 20.40 -1.45 -20.74
CA ASP A 167 21.09 -1.26 -22.01
C ASP A 167 20.13 -1.16 -23.21
N ASN A 168 18.82 -1.24 -22.97
CA ASN A 168 17.79 -1.01 -23.97
C ASN A 168 17.49 0.51 -24.05
N PRO A 169 17.67 1.16 -25.20
CA PRO A 169 17.51 2.61 -25.33
C PRO A 169 16.05 3.07 -25.39
N VAL A 170 15.07 2.17 -25.35
CA VAL A 170 13.65 2.52 -25.34
C VAL A 170 13.30 3.23 -24.02
N GLU A 171 12.96 4.51 -24.11
CA GLU A 171 12.59 5.34 -22.95
C GLU A 171 11.09 5.35 -22.67
N GLU A 172 10.27 5.14 -23.70
CA GLU A 172 8.81 5.17 -23.59
C GLU A 172 8.16 4.06 -24.40
N LEU A 173 7.07 3.50 -23.85
CA LEU A 173 6.22 2.53 -24.52
C LEU A 173 4.76 2.90 -24.27
N THR A 174 3.97 2.89 -25.33
CA THR A 174 2.52 2.99 -25.20
C THR A 174 1.94 1.69 -24.65
N ILE A 175 0.77 1.76 -24.01
CA ILE A 175 0.05 0.57 -23.54
C ILE A 175 -0.19 -0.44 -24.68
N ALA A 176 -0.48 0.06 -25.89
CA ALA A 176 -0.65 -0.79 -27.07
C ALA A 176 0.64 -1.56 -27.41
N GLN A 177 1.79 -0.90 -27.43
CA GLN A 177 3.07 -1.55 -27.68
C GLN A 177 3.42 -2.57 -26.58
N ILE A 178 3.13 -2.24 -25.31
CA ILE A 178 3.29 -3.18 -24.20
C ILE A 178 2.43 -4.43 -24.44
N SER A 179 1.15 -4.26 -24.81
CA SER A 179 0.27 -5.38 -25.15
C SER A 179 0.86 -6.23 -26.28
N GLN A 180 1.27 -5.60 -27.38
CA GLN A 180 1.86 -6.28 -28.54
C GLN A 180 3.17 -7.03 -28.21
N LEU A 181 4.00 -6.48 -27.31
CA LEU A 181 5.21 -7.14 -26.81
C LEU A 181 4.87 -8.39 -25.99
N PHE A 182 3.87 -8.32 -25.11
CA PHE A 182 3.46 -9.43 -24.26
C PHE A 182 2.63 -10.50 -24.99
N THR A 183 1.96 -10.16 -26.09
CA THR A 183 1.27 -11.13 -26.98
C THR A 183 2.20 -11.73 -28.03
N GLY A 184 3.41 -11.17 -28.21
CA GLY A 184 4.38 -11.61 -29.20
C GLY A 184 4.12 -11.09 -30.61
N GLU A 185 3.18 -10.16 -30.79
CA GLU A 185 2.97 -9.45 -32.06
C GLU A 185 4.20 -8.61 -32.42
N ILE A 186 4.80 -7.95 -31.42
CA ILE A 186 6.12 -7.34 -31.52
C ILE A 186 7.12 -8.29 -30.89
N SER A 187 8.15 -8.67 -31.64
CA SER A 187 9.16 -9.63 -31.20
C SER A 187 10.60 -9.12 -31.34
N ASN A 188 10.78 -7.90 -31.88
CA ASN A 188 12.07 -7.24 -31.96
C ASN A 188 12.00 -5.80 -31.44
N TRP A 189 12.98 -5.41 -30.62
CA TRP A 189 13.03 -4.08 -30.00
C TRP A 189 13.09 -2.93 -31.01
N LYS A 190 13.61 -3.15 -32.22
CA LYS A 190 13.65 -2.11 -33.27
C LYS A 190 12.26 -1.65 -33.71
N GLU A 191 11.24 -2.47 -33.52
CA GLU A 191 9.84 -2.15 -33.87
C GLU A 191 9.26 -1.07 -32.94
N VAL A 192 9.90 -0.85 -31.79
CA VAL A 192 9.52 0.16 -30.78
C VAL A 192 10.65 1.15 -30.50
N GLY A 193 11.59 1.32 -31.44
CA GLY A 193 12.67 2.30 -31.34
C GLY A 193 13.92 1.83 -30.57
N GLY A 194 14.01 0.54 -30.25
CA GLY A 194 15.16 -0.06 -29.59
C GLY A 194 16.22 -0.61 -30.55
N ASN A 195 17.13 -1.41 -30.00
CA ASN A 195 18.16 -2.11 -30.78
C ASN A 195 17.54 -3.18 -31.69
N ASP A 196 18.23 -3.57 -32.78
CA ASP A 196 17.86 -4.77 -33.55
C ASP A 196 18.19 -6.03 -32.76
N ALA A 197 17.29 -6.39 -31.85
CA ALA A 197 17.44 -7.46 -30.88
C ALA A 197 16.09 -8.10 -30.57
N ALA A 198 16.10 -9.41 -30.37
CA ALA A 198 14.89 -10.15 -29.99
C ALA A 198 14.36 -9.69 -28.61
N VAL A 199 13.04 -9.67 -28.48
CA VAL A 199 12.34 -9.41 -27.23
C VAL A 199 12.31 -10.69 -26.39
N VAL A 200 12.66 -10.58 -25.11
CA VAL A 200 12.50 -11.64 -24.11
C VAL A 200 11.64 -11.08 -22.99
N ILE A 201 10.47 -11.67 -22.80
CA ILE A 201 9.54 -11.28 -21.75
C ILE A 201 9.84 -12.06 -20.47
N ALA A 202 10.03 -11.33 -19.38
CA ALA A 202 10.05 -11.88 -18.03
C ALA A 202 8.74 -11.48 -17.34
N SER A 203 7.92 -12.45 -16.98
CA SER A 203 6.65 -12.23 -16.27
C SER A 203 6.61 -13.04 -14.98
N ARG A 204 5.69 -12.66 -14.10
CA ARG A 204 5.33 -13.44 -12.91
C ARG A 204 4.59 -14.73 -13.28
N ASP A 205 4.57 -15.67 -12.35
CA ASP A 205 3.77 -16.89 -12.41
C ASP A 205 2.26 -16.60 -12.34
N SER A 206 1.42 -17.56 -12.77
CA SER A 206 -0.03 -17.37 -12.85
C SER A 206 -0.74 -17.27 -11.49
N SER A 207 -0.09 -17.67 -10.39
CA SER A 207 -0.61 -17.50 -9.02
C SER A 207 -0.44 -16.08 -8.49
N SER A 208 0.44 -15.29 -9.10
CA SER A 208 0.67 -13.89 -8.76
C SER A 208 -0.55 -13.00 -9.04
N GLY A 209 -0.93 -12.17 -8.06
CA GLY A 209 -1.94 -11.12 -8.27
C GLY A 209 -1.49 -10.08 -9.29
N THR A 210 -0.21 -9.67 -9.23
CA THR A 210 0.42 -8.79 -10.22
C THR A 210 0.32 -9.34 -11.64
N PHE A 211 0.52 -10.65 -11.84
CA PHE A 211 0.33 -11.27 -13.17
C PHE A 211 -1.11 -11.16 -13.66
N VAL A 212 -2.07 -11.51 -12.80
CA VAL A 212 -3.50 -11.48 -13.15
C VAL A 212 -3.94 -10.07 -13.45
N PHE A 213 -3.58 -9.10 -12.60
CA PHE A 213 -3.89 -7.69 -12.79
C PHE A 213 -3.28 -7.11 -14.07
N PHE A 214 -2.01 -7.44 -14.38
CA PHE A 214 -1.36 -6.94 -15.59
C PHE A 214 -1.95 -7.51 -16.88
N ARG A 215 -2.55 -8.70 -16.82
CA ARG A 215 -3.13 -9.40 -17.97
C ARG A 215 -4.56 -8.92 -18.29
N GLU A 216 -5.30 -8.50 -17.28
CA GLU A 216 -6.68 -8.00 -17.41
C GLU A 216 -6.73 -6.60 -18.04
#